data_AF-A0A9E5KUK6-F1
#
_entry.id   AF-A0A9E5KUK6-F1
#
_cell.length_a   1.000
_cell.length_b   1.000
_cell.length_c   1.000
_cell.angle_alpha   90.00
_cell.angle_beta   90.00
_cell.angle_gamma   90.00
#
_symmetry.space_group_name_H-M   'P 1'
#
loop_
_entity.id
_entity.type
_entity.pdbx_description
1 polymer ?
#
loop_
_entity_poly.entity_id
_entity_poly.type
_entity_poly.pdbx_seq_one_letter_code
_entity_poly.pdbx_strand_id
1 'polypeptide(L)'
;MEITVHTDTPIVYTDNEIFEFEEKKTAHPIGAELPTIEVSFKVDNIAGDYNADSPSGLYEQLIKGVRVTYKYGLEIPNVMPYGYPADEGETEEPIYGADPLNPYGFSPSSTIEWMDGGEVYTTGEISYDKTSATIEAVDALSFLEETADVAYGTINRKQCAEFIIDATEYPEDLLGAKKISIDALLETWNTNLVSDKNAKQVLQSLAHASGVQIYVDRSGYLHLDKIPITTGTVDYHVTLGDQDEDGEFTKGKTPRKVVVKVNTKNVVPEVSETINPKGEDILVENDFVQTTIQAEVVLPWVKRYLGMRNTAEIEYALEEFSLYSKELEKLEKAQKEYEQLATFIQQMDDRSRKIKQIEQDKRALEKPKQQAFSELGAIAYEAYGSESLAIHIQEVCSPYFAEHQQKMQIIETRLSQAKGSLRQRLLRLSKASLRRQLLPLLIQAGSALMSIGCEHDLALEQKPSLKAQLLYLKEREAELSKELELHKSAIAKLQSQEVQSPKARLEQCNIQVKQVKRTYERAASAYGQALYESLPDDVNANLIGKKALMLMDQITLHKKRVLAIEAEIQTLQNHIKAQELEAQVDLERQKIAHLKQQIDSYNRQIAHVSASIQNKQKQIEELRADRGASING
;
A
#
# COMPACT_ATOMS: atom_id res chain seq x y z
N MET A 1 29.54 26.23 -8.62
CA MET A 1 28.48 26.94 -9.37
C MET A 1 28.36 28.39 -8.89
N GLU A 2 27.86 29.31 -9.71
CA GLU A 2 27.56 30.71 -9.33
C GLU A 2 26.19 31.13 -9.89
N ILE A 3 25.34 31.75 -9.07
CA ILE A 3 24.02 32.27 -9.47
C ILE A 3 23.94 33.74 -9.07
N THR A 4 23.61 34.62 -10.00
CA THR A 4 23.42 36.06 -9.75
C THR A 4 21.96 36.44 -10.01
N VAL A 5 21.29 36.97 -8.98
CA VAL A 5 19.96 37.59 -9.08
C VAL A 5 20.15 39.11 -9.18
N HIS A 6 19.65 39.69 -10.26
CA HIS A 6 19.85 41.10 -10.59
C HIS A 6 18.71 41.97 -10.04
N THR A 7 18.70 42.18 -8.72
CA THR A 7 17.85 43.17 -8.04
C THR A 7 18.55 44.54 -8.00
N ASP A 8 17.97 45.54 -7.32
CA ASP A 8 18.60 46.86 -7.10
C ASP A 8 20.01 46.75 -6.50
N THR A 9 20.25 45.71 -5.70
CA THR A 9 21.58 45.32 -5.21
C THR A 9 21.81 43.86 -5.55
N PRO A 10 22.59 43.54 -6.60
CA PRO A 10 22.73 42.18 -7.09
C PRO A 10 23.13 41.19 -6.00
N ILE A 11 22.43 40.07 -5.93
CA ILE A 11 22.68 39.00 -4.97
C ILE A 11 23.41 37.88 -5.70
N VAL A 12 24.59 37.51 -5.21
CA VAL A 12 25.42 36.46 -5.81
C VAL A 12 25.49 35.28 -4.84
N TYR A 13 25.00 34.12 -5.27
CA TYR A 13 25.14 32.85 -4.57
C TYR A 13 26.28 32.06 -5.17
N THR A 14 27.15 31.57 -4.30
CA THR A 14 28.26 30.69 -4.66
C THR A 14 27.95 29.24 -4.30
N ASP A 15 28.80 28.31 -4.74
CA ASP A 15 28.66 26.87 -4.50
C ASP A 15 28.41 26.50 -3.02
N ASN A 16 28.97 27.27 -2.07
CA ASN A 16 28.80 27.02 -0.64
C ASN A 16 27.41 27.39 -0.10
N GLU A 17 26.68 28.24 -0.83
CA GLU A 17 25.37 28.78 -0.43
C GLU A 17 24.22 28.09 -1.16
N ILE A 18 24.53 27.31 -2.20
CA ILE A 18 23.57 26.57 -3.03
C ILE A 18 23.55 25.11 -2.54
N PHE A 19 22.43 24.68 -1.97
CA PHE A 19 22.24 23.31 -1.51
C PHE A 19 21.80 22.37 -2.64
N GLU A 20 21.05 22.90 -3.60
CA GLU A 20 20.48 22.13 -4.70
C GLU A 20 20.25 23.06 -5.89
N PHE A 21 20.54 22.57 -7.09
CA PHE A 21 20.28 23.26 -8.34
C PHE A 21 19.74 22.25 -9.34
N GLU A 22 18.59 22.58 -9.93
CA GLU A 22 17.92 21.78 -10.94
C GLU A 22 17.71 22.65 -12.18
N GLU A 23 18.20 22.19 -13.33
CA GLU A 23 17.94 22.79 -14.63
C GLU A 23 17.20 21.78 -15.51
N LYS A 24 15.96 22.12 -15.87
CA LYS A 24 15.13 21.31 -16.74
C LYS A 24 15.00 22.00 -18.09
N LYS A 25 15.46 21.30 -19.13
CA LYS A 25 15.36 21.75 -20.53
C LYS A 25 14.38 20.85 -21.27
N THR A 26 13.24 21.38 -21.65
CA THR A 26 12.32 20.68 -22.55
C THR A 26 12.49 21.23 -23.96
N ALA A 27 12.41 20.38 -24.98
CA ALA A 27 12.42 20.82 -26.37
C ALA A 27 11.56 19.85 -27.21
N HIS A 28 10.51 20.36 -27.86
CA HIS A 28 9.74 19.55 -28.78
C HIS A 28 10.04 19.95 -30.24
N PRO A 29 10.86 19.18 -30.97
CA PRO A 29 11.34 19.58 -32.31
C PRO A 29 10.27 19.53 -33.42
N ILE A 30 9.03 19.12 -33.11
CA ILE A 30 7.96 18.89 -34.11
C ILE A 30 6.61 19.37 -33.59
N GLY A 31 6.33 19.14 -32.29
CA GLY A 31 5.20 19.76 -31.60
C GLY A 31 5.42 21.27 -31.52
N ALA A 32 4.34 22.03 -31.58
CA ALA A 32 4.36 23.49 -31.46
C ALA A 32 4.67 23.97 -30.02
N GLU A 33 5.58 23.27 -29.33
CA GLU A 33 6.04 23.60 -27.98
C GLU A 33 7.49 24.08 -28.12
N LEU A 34 7.71 25.36 -27.83
CA LEU A 34 9.07 25.90 -27.84
C LEU A 34 9.92 25.25 -26.76
N PRO A 35 11.25 25.21 -26.97
CA PRO A 35 12.14 24.81 -25.90
C PRO A 35 11.89 25.69 -24.68
N THR A 36 11.75 25.08 -23.51
CA THR A 36 11.66 25.83 -22.25
C THR A 36 12.78 25.45 -21.30
N ILE A 37 13.29 26.45 -20.61
CA ILE A 37 14.28 26.29 -19.53
C ILE A 37 13.60 26.67 -18.22
N GLU A 38 13.52 25.71 -17.31
CA GLU A 38 13.08 25.89 -15.93
C GLU A 38 14.29 25.67 -15.04
N VAL A 39 14.53 26.61 -14.12
CA VAL A 39 15.62 26.57 -13.16
C VAL A 39 15.05 26.68 -11.76
N SER A 40 15.40 25.74 -10.90
CA SER A 40 15.09 25.78 -9.48
C SER A 40 16.38 25.69 -8.69
N PHE A 41 16.54 26.55 -7.69
CA PHE A 41 17.72 26.50 -6.83
C PHE A 41 17.37 26.77 -5.37
N LYS A 42 18.03 26.02 -4.50
CA LYS A 42 17.81 26.04 -3.06
C LYS A 42 19.00 26.64 -2.35
N VAL A 43 18.77 27.68 -1.55
CA VAL A 43 19.81 28.46 -0.86
C VAL A 43 19.61 28.46 0.66
N ASP A 44 20.66 28.84 1.40
CA ASP A 44 20.62 29.00 2.85
C ASP A 44 19.61 30.07 3.29
N ASN A 45 18.76 29.73 4.27
CA ASN A 45 17.81 30.66 4.91
C ASN A 45 17.91 30.62 6.45
N ILE A 46 19.05 30.22 7.03
CA ILE A 46 19.24 30.19 8.49
C ILE A 46 19.07 31.59 9.12
N ALA A 47 19.50 32.65 8.41
CA ALA A 47 19.32 34.04 8.84
C ALA A 47 17.86 34.53 8.74
N GLY A 48 17.00 33.79 8.01
CA GLY A 48 15.59 34.11 7.83
C GLY A 48 15.33 35.25 6.84
N ASP A 49 16.24 35.49 5.91
CA ASP A 49 16.19 36.64 4.99
C ASP A 49 15.06 36.56 3.95
N TYR A 50 14.57 35.36 3.64
CA TYR A 50 13.45 35.15 2.72
C TYR A 50 12.08 35.08 3.42
N ASN A 51 12.04 35.28 4.75
CA ASN A 51 10.76 35.35 5.46
C ASN A 51 10.02 36.64 5.07
N ALA A 52 8.72 36.53 4.74
CA ALA A 52 7.90 37.68 4.37
C ALA A 52 7.81 38.76 5.46
N ASP A 53 7.99 38.37 6.73
CA ASP A 53 8.00 39.28 7.88
C ASP A 53 9.42 39.77 8.26
N SER A 54 10.45 39.42 7.49
CA SER A 54 11.84 39.80 7.79
C SER A 54 12.09 41.27 7.47
N PRO A 55 12.76 42.03 8.37
CA PRO A 55 13.19 43.39 8.08
C PRO A 55 14.31 43.48 7.03
N SER A 56 14.92 42.37 6.60
CA SER A 56 15.96 42.34 5.55
C SER A 56 15.42 42.41 4.11
N GLY A 57 14.12 42.18 3.89
CA GLY A 57 13.42 42.57 2.66
C GLY A 57 13.78 41.82 1.37
N LEU A 58 14.56 40.72 1.41
CA LEU A 58 14.93 39.98 0.18
C LEU A 58 13.73 39.29 -0.48
N TYR A 59 12.71 38.90 0.30
CA TYR A 59 11.44 38.40 -0.23
C TYR A 59 10.74 39.41 -1.15
N GLU A 60 10.75 40.70 -0.79
CA GLU A 60 10.13 41.76 -1.61
C GLU A 60 10.94 42.08 -2.88
N GLN A 61 12.23 41.73 -2.90
CA GLN A 61 13.10 41.96 -4.06
C GLN A 61 12.98 40.86 -5.12
N LEU A 62 12.40 39.70 -4.78
CA LEU A 62 12.26 38.52 -5.64
C LEU A 62 10.84 38.41 -6.22
N ILE A 63 10.30 39.54 -6.69
CA ILE A 63 9.03 39.57 -7.44
C ILE A 63 9.16 38.84 -8.78
N LYS A 64 8.02 38.54 -9.42
CA LYS A 64 7.99 37.95 -10.76
C LYS A 64 8.76 38.84 -11.76
N GLY A 65 9.60 38.23 -12.58
CA GLY A 65 10.30 38.88 -13.70
C GLY A 65 11.69 39.44 -13.37
N VAL A 66 12.28 39.14 -12.21
CA VAL A 66 13.65 39.54 -11.87
C VAL A 66 14.64 38.66 -12.63
N ARG A 67 15.61 39.28 -13.31
CA ARG A 67 16.64 38.57 -14.08
C ARG A 67 17.56 37.77 -13.17
N VAL A 68 17.82 36.52 -13.55
CA VAL A 68 18.76 35.60 -12.91
C VAL A 68 19.72 35.06 -13.97
N THR A 69 21.01 35.08 -13.68
CA THR A 69 22.05 34.49 -14.54
C THR A 69 22.86 33.50 -13.74
N TYR A 70 23.15 32.33 -14.30
CA TYR A 70 23.94 31.29 -13.62
C TYR A 70 25.13 30.84 -14.47
N LYS A 71 26.19 30.40 -13.80
CA LYS A 71 27.44 29.95 -14.41
C LYS A 71 27.91 28.64 -13.81
N TYR A 72 28.41 27.77 -14.68
CA TYR A 72 29.06 26.51 -14.31
C TYR A 72 30.57 26.73 -14.24
N GLY A 73 31.18 26.37 -13.13
CA GLY A 73 32.64 26.43 -12.97
C GLY A 73 33.23 25.06 -13.32
N LEU A 74 34.07 25.00 -14.35
CA LEU A 74 34.85 23.80 -14.68
C LEU A 74 36.25 23.95 -14.09
N GLU A 75 36.64 22.99 -13.25
CA GLU A 75 38.00 22.97 -12.69
C GLU A 75 38.97 22.43 -13.74
N ILE A 76 39.83 23.31 -14.26
CA ILE A 76 40.83 22.95 -15.25
C ILE A 76 42.20 22.92 -14.58
N PRO A 77 42.96 21.80 -14.70
CA PRO A 77 44.29 21.73 -14.13
C PRO A 77 45.24 22.67 -14.89
N ASN A 78 46.04 23.45 -14.16
CA ASN A 78 47.04 24.29 -14.80
C ASN A 78 48.12 23.40 -15.44
N VAL A 79 48.32 23.57 -16.74
CA VAL A 79 49.41 22.93 -17.48
C VAL A 79 50.67 23.78 -17.29
N MET A 80 51.70 23.24 -16.63
CA MET A 80 53.01 23.90 -16.63
C MET A 80 53.73 23.60 -17.96
N PRO A 81 54.17 24.62 -18.73
CA PRO A 81 55.09 24.37 -19.83
C PRO A 81 56.45 23.92 -19.26
N TYR A 82 57.01 22.85 -19.82
CA TYR A 82 58.30 22.31 -19.39
C TYR A 82 59.43 23.29 -19.73
N GLY A 83 60.30 23.57 -18.77
CA GLY A 83 61.56 24.28 -18.98
C GLY A 83 62.37 24.31 -17.69
N TYR A 84 63.60 23.80 -17.72
CA TYR A 84 64.57 24.12 -16.67
C TYR A 84 64.98 25.58 -16.85
N PRO A 85 65.03 26.40 -15.78
CA PRO A 85 65.74 27.67 -15.90
C PRO A 85 67.18 27.37 -16.35
N ALA A 86 67.66 28.06 -17.38
CA ALA A 86 69.05 27.94 -17.78
C ALA A 86 69.93 28.26 -16.56
N ASP A 87 70.86 27.36 -16.21
CA ASP A 87 71.87 27.63 -15.21
C ASP A 87 72.70 28.86 -15.66
N GLU A 88 73.18 29.67 -14.71
CA GLU A 88 73.94 30.89 -14.99
C GLU A 88 75.14 30.59 -15.90
N GLY A 89 75.03 30.96 -17.18
CA GLY A 89 76.11 30.88 -18.16
C GLY A 89 75.76 30.24 -19.51
N GLU A 90 74.59 29.60 -19.67
CA GLU A 90 74.17 29.07 -20.96
C GLU A 90 73.36 30.09 -21.77
N THR A 91 73.72 30.27 -23.04
CA THR A 91 73.13 31.28 -23.97
C THR A 91 72.06 30.70 -24.91
N GLU A 92 71.62 29.45 -24.71
CA GLU A 92 70.56 28.87 -25.53
C GLU A 92 69.19 29.14 -24.90
N GLU A 93 68.28 29.74 -25.67
CA GLU A 93 66.90 29.97 -25.25
C GLU A 93 66.21 28.61 -24.98
N PRO A 94 65.49 28.45 -23.85
CA PRO A 94 64.80 27.21 -23.55
C PRO A 94 63.79 26.87 -24.65
N ILE A 95 63.92 25.67 -25.24
CA ILE A 95 62.97 25.17 -26.24
C ILE A 95 61.68 24.76 -25.52
N TYR A 96 60.67 25.64 -25.55
CA TYR A 96 59.31 25.30 -25.18
C TYR A 96 58.64 24.55 -26.35
N GLY A 97 58.65 23.22 -26.30
CA GLY A 97 57.97 22.36 -27.26
C GLY A 97 56.89 21.51 -26.59
N ALA A 98 55.64 21.61 -27.06
CA ALA A 98 54.60 20.64 -26.74
C ALA A 98 54.84 19.37 -27.58
N ASP A 99 55.35 18.30 -26.97
CA ASP A 99 55.36 16.97 -27.60
C ASP A 99 53.92 16.39 -27.55
N PRO A 100 53.26 16.15 -28.69
CA PRO A 100 51.90 15.62 -28.74
C PRO A 100 51.76 14.17 -28.20
N LEU A 101 52.85 13.45 -27.94
CA LEU A 101 52.84 12.07 -27.47
C LEU A 101 53.03 11.90 -25.96
N ASN A 102 53.36 12.96 -25.20
CA ASN A 102 53.60 12.83 -23.76
C ASN A 102 53.30 14.13 -22.98
N PRO A 103 52.01 14.44 -22.73
CA PRO A 103 51.64 15.71 -22.11
C PRO A 103 51.45 15.56 -20.60
N TYR A 104 52.50 15.55 -19.76
CA TYR A 104 52.27 15.63 -18.31
C TYR A 104 53.30 16.42 -17.50
N GLY A 105 52.79 17.50 -16.91
CA GLY A 105 53.27 18.20 -15.73
C GLY A 105 52.10 19.01 -15.15
N PHE A 106 51.20 18.35 -14.41
CA PHE A 106 50.10 19.03 -13.73
C PHE A 106 50.62 19.83 -12.54
N SER A 107 50.32 21.14 -12.50
CA SER A 107 50.46 21.92 -11.27
C SER A 107 49.43 21.44 -10.23
N PRO A 108 49.74 21.46 -8.92
CA PRO A 108 48.74 21.26 -7.87
C PRO A 108 47.71 22.39 -7.78
N SER A 109 47.88 23.49 -8.54
CA SER A 109 46.87 24.54 -8.68
C SER A 109 45.97 24.27 -9.89
N SER A 110 44.66 24.31 -9.69
CA SER A 110 43.65 24.39 -10.75
C SER A 110 43.18 25.84 -10.93
N THR A 111 42.62 26.14 -12.09
CA THR A 111 41.86 27.37 -12.33
C THR A 111 40.45 27.00 -12.69
N ILE A 112 39.47 27.78 -12.23
CA ILE A 112 38.08 27.60 -12.62
C ILE A 112 37.84 28.39 -13.90
N GLU A 113 37.50 27.69 -14.97
CA GLU A 113 36.93 28.31 -16.16
C GLU A 113 35.41 28.40 -15.98
N TRP A 114 34.87 29.61 -16.12
CA TRP A 114 33.44 29.86 -15.94
C TRP A 114 32.72 29.81 -17.28
N MET A 115 31.73 28.94 -17.36
CA MET A 115 30.82 28.82 -18.50
C MET A 115 29.47 29.42 -18.14
N ASP A 116 28.98 30.35 -18.95
CA ASP A 116 27.62 30.86 -18.78
C ASP A 116 26.60 29.73 -18.99
N GLY A 117 25.70 29.54 -18.02
CA GLY A 117 24.65 28.52 -18.05
C GLY A 117 23.40 29.02 -18.77
N GLY A 118 23.01 30.27 -18.52
CA GLY A 118 21.86 30.91 -19.17
C GLY A 118 21.34 32.14 -18.43
N GLU A 119 20.33 32.77 -19.02
CA GLU A 119 19.57 33.88 -18.45
C GLU A 119 18.09 33.49 -18.30
N VAL A 120 17.57 33.53 -17.08
CA VAL A 120 16.20 33.17 -16.70
C VAL A 120 15.59 34.26 -15.80
N TYR A 121 14.30 34.17 -15.50
CA TYR A 121 13.51 35.20 -14.83
C TYR A 121 12.68 34.57 -13.71
N THR A 122 12.71 35.16 -12.51
CA THR A 122 11.98 34.62 -11.36
C THR A 122 10.48 34.52 -11.62
N THR A 123 9.84 33.44 -11.16
CA THR A 123 8.38 33.28 -11.25
C THR A 123 7.65 34.18 -10.23
N GLY A 124 8.36 34.60 -9.18
CA GLY A 124 7.81 35.28 -8.01
C GLY A 124 7.29 34.31 -6.94
N GLU A 125 7.33 33.00 -7.21
CA GLU A 125 7.01 31.96 -6.23
C GLU A 125 8.27 31.58 -5.46
N ILE A 126 8.24 31.74 -4.14
CA ILE A 126 9.35 31.39 -3.25
C ILE A 126 8.79 30.46 -2.17
N SER A 127 9.36 29.28 -2.07
CA SER A 127 9.06 28.33 -0.98
C SER A 127 10.19 28.38 0.03
N TYR A 128 9.90 28.57 1.32
CA TYR A 128 10.96 28.65 2.33
C TYR A 128 10.60 27.92 3.63
N ASP A 129 11.63 27.43 4.31
CA ASP A 129 11.58 26.91 5.68
C ASP A 129 12.63 27.62 6.55
N LYS A 130 12.83 27.13 7.79
CA LYS A 130 13.77 27.73 8.75
C LYS A 130 15.25 27.62 8.35
N THR A 131 15.56 26.82 7.34
CA THR A 131 16.93 26.43 6.99
C THR A 131 17.27 26.73 5.54
N SER A 132 16.27 26.82 4.68
CA SER A 132 16.46 26.96 3.23
C SER A 132 15.31 27.71 2.57
N ALA A 133 15.61 28.31 1.43
CA ALA A 133 14.63 28.89 0.52
C ALA A 133 14.86 28.33 -0.90
N THR A 134 13.78 28.00 -1.58
CA THR A 134 13.76 27.54 -2.97
C THR A 134 13.18 28.66 -3.83
N ILE A 135 13.93 29.03 -4.86
CA ILE A 135 13.58 30.08 -5.82
C ILE A 135 13.43 29.41 -7.18
N GLU A 136 12.31 29.70 -7.85
CA GLU A 136 12.01 29.21 -9.18
C GLU A 136 12.16 30.33 -10.23
N ALA A 137 12.76 29.98 -11.36
CA ALA A 137 12.95 30.87 -12.48
C ALA A 137 12.68 30.15 -13.80
N VAL A 138 12.14 30.88 -14.76
CA VAL A 138 11.75 30.41 -16.08
C VAL A 138 12.38 31.27 -17.16
N ASP A 139 12.54 30.75 -18.37
CA ASP A 139 13.09 31.53 -19.47
C ASP A 139 12.23 32.75 -19.86
N ALA A 140 12.82 33.59 -20.72
CA ALA A 140 12.18 34.78 -21.26
C ALA A 140 10.93 34.50 -22.13
N LEU A 141 10.69 33.25 -22.56
CA LEU A 141 9.50 32.92 -23.37
C LEU A 141 8.22 32.97 -22.52
N SER A 142 8.33 32.94 -21.19
CA SER A 142 7.22 33.19 -20.27
C SER A 142 6.55 34.57 -20.47
N PHE A 143 7.29 35.57 -20.97
CA PHE A 143 6.75 36.89 -21.32
C PHE A 143 5.95 36.91 -22.63
N LEU A 144 5.92 35.80 -23.38
CA LEU A 144 5.25 35.68 -24.69
C LEU A 144 3.95 34.87 -24.62
N GLU A 145 3.44 34.60 -23.41
CA GLU A 145 2.23 33.80 -23.20
C GLU A 145 0.93 34.55 -23.52
N GLU A 146 0.97 35.88 -23.57
CA GLU A 146 -0.19 36.70 -23.94
C GLU A 146 -0.44 36.73 -25.46
N THR A 147 -1.69 36.99 -25.85
CA THR A 147 -2.07 37.18 -27.25
C THR A 147 -1.60 38.52 -27.76
N ALA A 148 -0.74 38.52 -28.77
CA ALA A 148 -0.32 39.73 -29.46
C ALA A 148 -1.41 40.14 -30.47
N ASP A 149 -2.40 40.92 -30.00
CA ASP A 149 -3.45 41.49 -30.85
C ASP A 149 -2.89 42.62 -31.73
N VAL A 150 -2.14 42.27 -32.78
CA VAL A 150 -1.54 43.26 -33.68
C VAL A 150 -2.18 43.20 -35.06
N ALA A 151 -2.97 44.24 -35.37
CA ALA A 151 -3.51 44.46 -36.71
C ALA A 151 -2.50 45.26 -37.55
N TYR A 152 -1.63 44.56 -38.25
CA TYR A 152 -0.77 45.13 -39.28
C TYR A 152 -1.35 44.80 -40.67
N GLY A 153 -1.15 45.67 -41.65
CA GLY A 153 -1.56 45.40 -43.04
C GLY A 153 -0.77 44.24 -43.66
N THR A 154 -0.56 44.25 -44.98
CA THR A 154 0.39 43.29 -45.58
C THR A 154 1.81 43.73 -45.30
N ILE A 155 2.52 43.00 -44.43
CA ILE A 155 3.92 43.26 -44.05
C ILE A 155 4.76 42.00 -44.26
N ASN A 156 6.08 42.13 -44.26
CA ASN A 156 6.95 40.95 -44.30
C ASN A 156 6.94 40.23 -42.92
N ARG A 157 7.30 38.93 -42.90
CA ARG A 157 7.25 38.15 -41.66
C ARG A 157 8.26 38.60 -40.60
N LYS A 158 9.36 39.24 -41.01
CA LYS A 158 10.33 39.84 -40.08
C LYS A 158 9.72 40.99 -39.30
N GLN A 159 9.14 41.97 -40.01
CA GLN A 159 8.42 43.09 -39.42
C GLN A 159 7.28 42.58 -38.53
N CYS A 160 6.59 41.53 -38.95
CA CYS A 160 5.55 40.89 -38.15
C CYS A 160 6.11 40.36 -36.82
N ALA A 161 7.24 39.65 -36.84
CA ALA A 161 7.90 39.19 -35.63
C ALA A 161 8.37 40.35 -34.72
N GLU A 162 8.96 41.40 -35.30
CA GLU A 162 9.36 42.62 -34.59
C GLU A 162 8.15 43.28 -33.90
N PHE A 163 7.05 43.49 -34.64
CA PHE A 163 5.83 44.08 -34.08
C PHE A 163 5.22 43.25 -32.94
N ILE A 164 5.24 41.92 -33.06
CA ILE A 164 4.73 41.03 -32.01
C ILE A 164 5.58 41.15 -30.75
N ILE A 165 6.91 41.16 -30.90
CA ILE A 165 7.85 41.27 -29.77
C ILE A 165 7.74 42.65 -29.11
N ASP A 166 7.66 43.72 -29.89
CA ASP A 166 7.49 45.08 -29.39
C ASP A 166 6.18 45.29 -28.64
N ALA A 167 5.15 44.50 -28.96
CA ALA A 167 3.87 44.50 -28.25
C ALA A 167 3.90 43.72 -26.93
N THR A 168 4.99 43.02 -26.62
CA THR A 168 5.14 42.20 -25.40
C THR A 168 6.14 42.81 -24.42
N GLU A 169 6.09 42.34 -23.18
CA GLU A 169 7.07 42.68 -22.13
C GLU A 169 8.40 41.92 -22.27
N TYR A 170 8.73 41.44 -23.48
CA TYR A 170 9.97 40.70 -23.69
C TYR A 170 11.20 41.53 -23.27
N PRO A 171 12.25 40.92 -22.70
CA PRO A 171 13.39 41.66 -22.15
C PRO A 171 14.15 42.52 -23.16
N GLU A 172 14.67 43.64 -22.68
CA GLU A 172 15.51 44.57 -23.43
C GLU A 172 17.01 44.37 -23.13
N ASP A 173 17.85 44.72 -24.09
CA ASP A 173 19.30 44.77 -23.94
C ASP A 173 19.74 46.07 -23.27
N LEU A 174 21.06 46.23 -23.09
CA LEU A 174 21.64 47.43 -22.46
C LEU A 174 21.41 48.73 -23.26
N LEU A 175 21.00 48.62 -24.53
CA LEU A 175 20.70 49.74 -25.42
C LEU A 175 19.20 50.07 -25.47
N GLY A 176 18.37 49.32 -24.74
CA GLY A 176 16.91 49.47 -24.72
C GLY A 176 16.21 48.84 -25.93
N ALA A 177 16.90 48.00 -26.70
CA ALA A 177 16.30 47.23 -27.78
C ALA A 177 15.85 45.86 -27.26
N LYS A 178 14.71 45.34 -27.73
CA LYS A 178 14.28 43.97 -27.40
C LYS A 178 15.35 42.97 -27.80
N LYS A 179 15.64 42.00 -26.93
CA LYS A 179 16.66 40.96 -27.14
C LYS A 179 16.23 39.93 -28.18
N ILE A 180 16.10 40.35 -29.44
CA ILE A 180 15.72 39.48 -30.56
C ILE A 180 16.69 39.63 -31.74
N SER A 181 17.00 38.51 -32.37
CA SER A 181 17.75 38.42 -33.63
C SER A 181 16.90 37.69 -34.66
N ILE A 182 16.66 38.31 -35.82
CA ILE A 182 15.82 37.74 -36.88
C ILE A 182 16.60 37.65 -38.19
N ASP A 183 16.60 36.46 -38.79
CA ASP A 183 17.23 36.20 -40.08
C ASP A 183 16.49 36.88 -41.25
N ALA A 184 17.26 37.31 -42.25
CA ALA A 184 16.73 37.94 -43.46
C ALA A 184 15.75 37.04 -44.24
N LEU A 185 15.76 35.72 -44.05
CA LEU A 185 14.83 34.81 -44.70
C LEU A 185 13.37 35.09 -44.36
N LEU A 186 13.08 35.67 -43.20
CA LEU A 186 11.72 36.11 -42.85
C LEU A 186 11.26 37.31 -43.69
N GLU A 187 12.16 38.05 -44.33
CA GLU A 187 11.81 39.14 -45.26
C GLU A 187 11.30 38.60 -46.61
N THR A 188 11.56 37.32 -46.92
CA THR A 188 11.21 36.71 -48.22
C THR A 188 9.71 36.63 -48.46
N TRP A 189 8.91 36.54 -47.40
CA TRP A 189 7.47 36.28 -47.49
C TRP A 189 6.68 37.35 -46.76
N ASN A 190 5.59 37.78 -47.39
CA ASN A 190 4.62 38.68 -46.77
C ASN A 190 3.51 37.88 -46.07
N THR A 191 2.95 38.48 -45.03
CA THR A 191 1.78 38.00 -44.31
C THR A 191 0.80 39.15 -44.08
N ASN A 192 -0.48 38.81 -44.10
CA ASN A 192 -1.59 39.68 -43.69
C ASN A 192 -2.51 38.96 -42.70
N LEU A 193 -2.06 37.82 -42.18
CA LEU A 193 -2.82 37.00 -41.26
C LEU A 193 -2.63 37.54 -39.85
N VAL A 194 -3.76 37.76 -39.17
CA VAL A 194 -3.83 37.98 -37.73
C VAL A 194 -4.22 36.64 -37.11
N SER A 195 -3.42 36.17 -36.16
CA SER A 195 -3.66 34.92 -35.43
C SER A 195 -4.17 35.25 -34.03
N ASP A 196 -5.10 34.44 -33.53
CA ASP A 196 -5.62 34.46 -32.17
C ASP A 196 -4.75 33.66 -31.17
N LYS A 197 -3.60 33.16 -31.63
CA LYS A 197 -2.62 32.42 -30.82
C LYS A 197 -1.77 33.37 -29.96
N ASN A 198 -1.14 32.83 -28.92
CA ASN A 198 -0.19 33.62 -28.13
C ASN A 198 1.04 34.03 -28.95
N ALA A 199 1.72 35.11 -28.54
CA ALA A 199 2.88 35.65 -29.24
C ALA A 199 3.94 34.56 -29.52
N LYS A 200 4.17 33.69 -28.55
CA LYS A 200 5.06 32.52 -28.62
C LYS A 200 4.75 31.60 -29.80
N GLN A 201 3.50 31.16 -29.93
CA GLN A 201 3.06 30.26 -31.01
C GLN A 201 3.05 30.95 -32.36
N VAL A 202 2.75 32.26 -32.40
CA VAL A 202 2.78 33.03 -33.65
C VAL A 202 4.22 33.14 -34.16
N LEU A 203 5.18 33.51 -33.31
CA LEU A 203 6.60 33.57 -33.66
C LEU A 203 7.13 32.21 -34.13
N GLN A 204 6.75 31.13 -33.45
CA GLN A 204 7.10 29.76 -33.87
C GLN A 204 6.52 29.43 -35.25
N SER A 205 5.25 29.77 -35.48
CA SER A 205 4.58 29.48 -36.76
C SER A 205 5.21 30.29 -37.90
N LEU A 206 5.60 31.54 -37.65
CA LEU A 206 6.35 32.38 -38.60
C LEU A 206 7.73 31.78 -38.92
N ALA A 207 8.45 31.32 -37.89
CA ALA A 207 9.75 30.68 -38.03
C ALA A 207 9.65 29.40 -38.89
N HIS A 208 8.74 28.50 -38.53
CA HIS A 208 8.51 27.24 -39.25
C HIS A 208 8.07 27.48 -40.70
N ALA A 209 7.15 28.43 -40.94
CA ALA A 209 6.69 28.76 -42.29
C ALA A 209 7.79 29.39 -43.16
N SER A 210 8.85 29.92 -42.54
CA SER A 210 10.01 30.51 -43.22
C SER A 210 11.22 29.56 -43.26
N GLY A 211 11.12 28.37 -42.67
CA GLY A 211 12.18 27.36 -42.64
C GLY A 211 13.37 27.72 -41.73
N VAL A 212 13.14 28.57 -40.72
CA VAL A 212 14.13 28.93 -39.69
C VAL A 212 13.77 28.27 -38.36
N GLN A 213 14.71 28.26 -37.42
CA GLN A 213 14.52 27.74 -36.07
C GLN A 213 14.24 28.88 -35.10
N ILE A 214 13.73 28.53 -33.92
CA ILE A 214 13.51 29.47 -32.84
C ILE A 214 14.17 28.91 -31.57
N TYR A 215 15.09 29.67 -30.98
CA TYR A 215 15.79 29.30 -29.75
C TYR A 215 16.21 30.55 -28.97
N VAL A 216 16.48 30.38 -27.68
CA VAL A 216 17.05 31.42 -26.83
C VAL A 216 18.51 31.05 -26.55
N ASP A 217 19.43 31.99 -26.73
CA ASP A 217 20.84 31.77 -26.40
C ASP A 217 21.13 31.99 -24.91
N ARG A 218 22.37 31.70 -24.48
CA ARG A 218 22.79 31.87 -23.08
C ARG A 218 22.81 33.33 -22.62
N SER A 219 22.79 34.29 -23.54
CA SER A 219 22.71 35.74 -23.26
C SER A 219 21.26 36.25 -23.21
N GLY A 220 20.28 35.35 -23.36
CA GLY A 220 18.86 35.68 -23.35
C GLY A 220 18.34 36.30 -24.65
N TYR A 221 19.08 36.21 -25.77
CA TYR A 221 18.56 36.64 -27.07
C TYR A 221 17.69 35.56 -27.69
N LEU A 222 16.48 35.95 -28.11
CA LEU A 222 15.62 35.13 -28.95
C LEU A 222 16.11 35.18 -30.40
N HIS A 223 16.47 34.04 -30.95
CA HIS A 223 16.89 33.91 -32.34
C HIS A 223 15.79 33.29 -33.19
N LEU A 224 15.44 33.95 -34.29
CA LEU A 224 14.64 33.40 -35.39
C LEU A 224 15.54 33.26 -36.62
N ASP A 225 16.47 32.32 -36.58
CA ASP A 225 17.50 32.17 -37.60
C ASP A 225 17.83 30.72 -37.95
N LYS A 226 18.79 30.56 -38.86
CA LYS A 226 19.38 29.25 -39.15
C LYS A 226 20.53 29.00 -38.19
N ILE A 227 20.43 27.93 -37.40
CA ILE A 227 21.59 27.40 -36.69
C ILE A 227 22.72 27.14 -37.72
N PRO A 228 23.93 27.70 -37.52
CA PRO A 228 25.07 27.44 -38.39
C PRO A 228 25.29 25.93 -38.55
N ILE A 229 25.31 25.44 -39.79
CA ILE A 229 25.48 24.00 -40.11
C ILE A 229 26.91 23.52 -39.80
N THR A 230 27.85 24.45 -39.65
CA THR A 230 29.12 24.14 -38.98
C THR A 230 28.78 23.81 -37.54
N THR A 231 28.65 22.51 -37.23
CA THR A 231 29.16 21.98 -35.98
C THR A 231 30.52 22.64 -35.79
N GLY A 232 30.56 23.69 -34.97
CA GLY A 232 31.83 24.21 -34.50
C GLY A 232 32.61 23.05 -33.88
N THR A 233 33.91 23.26 -33.67
CA THR A 233 34.59 22.58 -32.57
C THR A 233 33.64 22.59 -31.38
N VAL A 234 33.20 21.42 -30.94
CA VAL A 234 32.39 21.29 -29.73
C VAL A 234 33.23 21.94 -28.64
N ASP A 235 32.81 23.12 -28.16
CA ASP A 235 33.62 23.89 -27.23
C ASP A 235 33.85 23.10 -25.92
N TYR A 236 32.90 22.24 -25.54
CA TYR A 236 32.96 21.41 -24.33
C TYR A 236 32.30 20.04 -24.54
N HIS A 237 33.03 18.97 -24.20
CA HIS A 237 32.47 17.62 -24.11
C HIS A 237 31.88 17.40 -22.72
N VAL A 238 30.55 17.20 -22.63
CA VAL A 238 29.93 16.60 -21.44
C VAL A 238 29.93 15.09 -21.65
N THR A 239 30.57 14.35 -20.75
CA THR A 239 30.55 12.89 -20.76
C THR A 239 29.19 12.37 -20.30
N LEU A 240 28.62 11.41 -21.02
CA LEU A 240 27.34 10.75 -20.69
C LEU A 240 27.27 10.13 -19.28
N GLY A 241 28.40 10.01 -18.57
CA GLY A 241 28.44 9.54 -17.18
C GLY A 241 28.00 10.58 -16.15
N ASP A 242 27.89 11.85 -16.53
CA ASP A 242 27.54 12.97 -15.64
C ASP A 242 26.06 13.41 -15.79
N GLN A 243 25.25 12.65 -16.54
CA GLN A 243 23.81 12.84 -16.66
C GLN A 243 23.10 11.83 -15.76
N ASP A 244 22.44 12.30 -14.70
CA ASP A 244 21.69 11.44 -13.76
C ASP A 244 20.37 10.91 -14.36
N GLU A 245 19.92 11.44 -15.50
CA GLU A 245 18.68 11.02 -16.17
C GLU A 245 18.91 10.70 -17.66
N ASP A 246 18.58 9.46 -18.05
CA ASP A 246 18.44 9.08 -19.44
C ASP A 246 17.27 9.87 -20.06
N GLY A 247 17.42 10.35 -21.30
CA GLY A 247 16.32 11.01 -22.01
C GLY A 247 15.07 10.14 -22.04
N GLU A 248 13.91 10.70 -21.69
CA GLU A 248 12.65 9.96 -21.72
C GLU A 248 12.25 9.64 -23.17
N PHE A 249 12.41 8.38 -23.57
CA PHE A 249 11.99 7.92 -24.89
C PHE A 249 10.53 7.45 -24.85
N THR A 250 9.64 8.20 -25.50
CA THR A 250 8.27 7.76 -25.73
C THR A 250 8.16 6.92 -27.00
N LYS A 251 7.41 5.81 -26.93
CA LYS A 251 7.18 4.93 -28.08
C LYS A 251 6.16 5.56 -29.05
N GLY A 252 6.64 6.13 -30.14
CA GLY A 252 5.80 6.63 -31.24
C GLY A 252 5.62 5.62 -32.38
N LYS A 253 4.60 5.81 -33.22
CA LYS A 253 4.51 5.13 -34.52
C LYS A 253 5.57 5.68 -35.48
N THR A 254 6.10 4.83 -36.35
CA THR A 254 7.01 5.26 -37.41
C THR A 254 6.28 6.19 -38.39
N PRO A 255 6.91 7.31 -38.81
CA PRO A 255 6.31 8.21 -39.79
C PRO A 255 6.33 7.58 -41.19
N ARG A 256 5.16 7.47 -41.83
CA ARG A 256 4.97 6.96 -43.21
C ARG A 256 5.11 8.06 -44.24
N LYS A 257 4.39 9.16 -44.06
CA LYS A 257 4.25 10.25 -45.02
C LYS A 257 4.23 11.57 -44.27
N VAL A 258 4.80 12.62 -44.84
CA VAL A 258 4.61 13.99 -44.35
C VAL A 258 3.64 14.70 -45.28
N VAL A 259 2.64 15.36 -44.70
CA VAL A 259 1.61 16.10 -45.44
C VAL A 259 1.56 17.52 -44.88
N VAL A 260 1.96 18.49 -45.69
CA VAL A 260 1.90 19.92 -45.36
C VAL A 260 0.66 20.52 -46.00
N LYS A 261 -0.25 21.04 -45.18
CA LYS A 261 -1.47 21.71 -45.67
C LYS A 261 -1.19 23.17 -46.01
N VAL A 262 -1.73 23.63 -47.14
CA VAL A 262 -1.72 25.04 -47.53
C VAL A 262 -3.00 25.71 -47.06
N ASN A 263 -2.90 26.70 -46.19
CA ASN A 263 -4.04 27.42 -45.63
C ASN A 263 -4.57 28.47 -46.62
N THR A 264 -5.45 28.03 -47.53
CA THR A 264 -6.17 28.90 -48.49
C THR A 264 -7.69 28.81 -48.32
N LYS A 265 -8.38 29.94 -48.48
CA LYS A 265 -9.82 30.12 -48.14
C LYS A 265 -10.81 29.20 -48.88
N ASN A 266 -10.44 28.57 -50.01
CA ASN A 266 -11.43 27.90 -50.89
C ASN A 266 -11.12 26.43 -51.26
N VAL A 267 -9.88 25.95 -51.11
CA VAL A 267 -9.44 24.55 -51.22
C VAL A 267 -8.14 24.47 -50.42
N VAL A 268 -7.86 23.39 -49.70
CA VAL A 268 -6.56 23.19 -49.03
C VAL A 268 -5.70 22.31 -49.95
N PRO A 269 -4.88 22.86 -50.87
CA PRO A 269 -3.89 22.04 -51.54
C PRO A 269 -2.91 21.49 -50.48
N GLU A 270 -2.44 20.27 -50.69
CA GLU A 270 -1.47 19.62 -49.81
C GLU A 270 -0.22 19.23 -50.60
N VAL A 271 0.94 19.48 -50.01
CA VAL A 271 2.23 18.99 -50.52
C VAL A 271 2.65 17.85 -49.62
N SER A 272 3.00 16.72 -50.20
CA SER A 272 3.29 15.53 -49.41
C SER A 272 4.37 14.65 -50.00
N GLU A 273 5.12 13.98 -49.12
CA GLU A 273 6.20 13.08 -49.50
C GLU A 273 6.18 11.84 -48.61
N THR A 274 6.34 10.66 -49.22
CA THR A 274 6.41 9.38 -48.50
C THR A 274 7.83 9.15 -47.98
N ILE A 275 7.95 8.89 -46.68
CA ILE A 275 9.21 8.56 -46.01
C ILE A 275 9.39 7.05 -45.92
N ASN A 276 8.37 6.33 -45.45
CA ASN A 276 8.42 4.88 -45.23
C ASN A 276 7.20 4.18 -45.87
N PRO A 277 7.29 2.88 -46.21
CA PRO A 277 6.17 2.14 -46.78
C PRO A 277 5.04 1.86 -45.75
N LYS A 278 5.35 1.89 -44.46
CA LYS A 278 4.43 1.62 -43.34
C LYS A 278 4.60 2.68 -42.26
N GLY A 279 3.54 2.94 -41.50
CA GLY A 279 3.55 3.94 -40.42
C GLY A 279 2.34 4.88 -40.46
N GLU A 280 2.48 6.02 -39.80
CA GLU A 280 1.46 7.07 -39.68
C GLU A 280 1.78 8.30 -40.54
N ASP A 281 0.74 8.94 -41.07
CA ASP A 281 0.89 10.20 -41.81
C ASP A 281 1.05 11.36 -40.82
N ILE A 282 2.18 12.06 -40.92
CA ILE A 282 2.48 13.25 -40.13
C ILE A 282 1.86 14.45 -40.83
N LEU A 283 0.86 15.03 -40.19
CA LEU A 283 0.16 16.21 -40.67
C LEU A 283 0.80 17.47 -40.11
N VAL A 284 1.13 18.43 -40.97
CA VAL A 284 1.70 19.73 -40.61
C VAL A 284 0.70 20.82 -41.01
N GLU A 285 0.16 21.51 -40.01
CA GLU A 285 -0.76 22.63 -40.16
C GLU A 285 -0.09 23.91 -39.64
N ASN A 286 0.02 24.90 -40.52
CA ASN A 286 0.59 26.21 -40.17
C ASN A 286 -0.14 27.29 -40.95
N ASP A 287 -0.69 28.27 -40.23
CA ASP A 287 -1.56 29.29 -40.83
C ASP A 287 -0.83 30.25 -41.76
N PHE A 288 0.48 30.40 -41.59
CA PHE A 288 1.31 31.25 -42.42
C PHE A 288 1.76 30.57 -43.72
N VAL A 289 1.48 29.28 -43.92
CA VAL A 289 1.73 28.56 -45.19
C VAL A 289 0.51 28.74 -46.10
N GLN A 290 0.51 29.81 -46.89
CA GLN A 290 -0.61 30.25 -47.73
C GLN A 290 -0.47 29.85 -49.21
N THR A 291 0.70 29.38 -49.63
CA THR A 291 0.97 28.98 -51.02
C THR A 291 1.64 27.62 -51.11
N THR A 292 1.47 26.93 -52.25
CA THR A 292 2.14 25.65 -52.51
C THR A 292 3.66 25.75 -52.47
N ILE A 293 4.22 26.87 -52.94
CA ILE A 293 5.68 27.12 -52.90
C ILE A 293 6.19 27.18 -51.46
N GLN A 294 5.44 27.81 -50.55
CA GLN A 294 5.79 27.82 -49.13
C GLN A 294 5.73 26.42 -48.52
N ALA A 295 4.74 25.61 -48.88
CA ALA A 295 4.65 24.23 -48.40
C ALA A 295 5.82 23.35 -48.92
N GLU A 296 6.28 23.58 -50.14
CA GLU A 296 7.48 22.92 -50.70
C GLU A 296 8.78 23.32 -49.98
N VAL A 297 8.86 24.52 -49.39
CA VAL A 297 10.00 24.95 -48.58
C VAL A 297 9.97 24.32 -47.17
N VAL A 298 8.79 24.18 -46.58
CA VAL A 298 8.61 23.62 -45.22
C VAL A 298 8.84 22.10 -45.21
N LEU A 299 8.45 21.39 -46.26
CA LEU A 299 8.48 19.93 -46.30
C LEU A 299 9.88 19.31 -46.08
N PRO A 300 10.95 19.76 -46.75
CA PRO A 300 12.31 19.28 -46.49
C PRO A 300 12.80 19.55 -45.06
N TRP A 301 12.37 20.69 -44.48
CA TRP A 301 12.70 21.06 -43.12
C TRP A 301 12.10 20.08 -42.11
N VAL A 302 10.80 19.77 -42.22
CA VAL A 302 10.12 18.78 -41.35
C VAL A 302 10.74 17.39 -41.48
N LYS A 303 11.08 16.97 -42.70
CA LYS A 303 11.72 15.68 -42.97
C LYS A 303 13.08 15.54 -42.26
N ARG A 304 13.86 16.62 -42.18
CA ARG A 304 15.14 16.63 -41.45
C ARG A 304 14.96 16.27 -39.97
N TYR A 305 13.96 16.83 -39.29
CA TYR A 305 13.71 16.54 -37.87
C TYR A 305 13.12 15.14 -37.65
N LEU A 306 12.32 14.64 -38.58
CA LEU A 306 11.84 13.25 -38.51
C LEU A 306 12.98 12.23 -38.60
N GLY A 307 14.06 12.56 -39.33
CA GLY A 307 15.28 11.73 -39.37
C GLY A 307 16.05 11.67 -38.05
N MET A 308 15.78 12.57 -37.10
CA MET A 308 16.37 12.55 -35.75
C MET A 308 15.54 11.74 -34.75
N ARG A 309 14.39 11.17 -35.14
CA ARG A 309 13.67 10.19 -34.31
C ARG A 309 14.45 8.88 -34.33
N ASN A 310 14.89 8.41 -33.17
CA ASN A 310 15.45 7.06 -33.02
C ASN A 310 14.35 6.03 -33.36
N THR A 311 14.45 5.42 -34.54
CA THR A 311 13.58 4.31 -34.95
C THR A 311 14.28 3.00 -34.63
N ALA A 312 13.82 2.31 -33.59
CA ALA A 312 14.18 0.92 -33.34
C ALA A 312 13.02 0.02 -33.78
N GLU A 313 13.26 -0.85 -34.77
CA GLU A 313 12.34 -1.96 -35.09
C GLU A 313 12.53 -3.05 -34.03
N ILE A 314 11.74 -2.99 -32.95
CA ILE A 314 11.65 -4.10 -32.00
C ILE A 314 10.66 -5.11 -32.57
N GLU A 315 11.16 -6.12 -33.28
CA GLU A 315 10.36 -7.28 -33.68
C GLU A 315 9.95 -8.06 -32.43
N TYR A 316 8.70 -7.91 -31.99
CA TYR A 316 8.16 -8.74 -30.91
C TYR A 316 7.89 -10.15 -31.44
N ALA A 317 8.33 -11.16 -30.69
CA ALA A 317 7.91 -12.57 -30.83
C ALA A 317 6.42 -12.73 -30.45
N LEU A 318 5.53 -12.18 -31.28
CA LEU A 318 4.08 -12.05 -31.03
C LEU A 318 3.40 -13.42 -30.92
N GLU A 319 3.83 -14.41 -31.70
CA GLU A 319 3.23 -15.74 -31.70
C GLU A 319 3.55 -16.49 -30.40
N GLU A 320 4.82 -16.50 -30.00
CA GLU A 320 5.31 -17.11 -28.76
C GLU A 320 4.76 -16.41 -27.52
N PHE A 321 4.65 -15.08 -27.55
CA PHE A 321 4.02 -14.31 -26.48
C PHE A 321 2.52 -14.64 -26.33
N SER A 322 1.80 -14.81 -27.45
CA SER A 322 0.38 -15.19 -27.41
C SER A 322 0.17 -16.58 -26.80
N LEU A 323 1.07 -17.52 -27.12
CA LEU A 323 1.05 -18.87 -26.57
C LEU A 323 1.39 -18.87 -25.08
N TYR A 324 2.42 -18.11 -24.68
CA TYR A 324 2.78 -17.90 -23.28
C TYR A 324 1.59 -17.35 -22.46
N SER A 325 0.97 -16.28 -22.95
CA SER A 325 -0.15 -15.61 -22.27
C SER A 325 -1.35 -16.55 -22.10
N LYS A 326 -1.67 -17.32 -23.15
CA LYS A 326 -2.77 -18.31 -23.11
C LYS A 326 -2.52 -19.44 -22.11
N GLU A 327 -1.28 -19.93 -22.01
CA GLU A 327 -0.93 -20.98 -21.04
C GLU A 327 -0.86 -20.43 -19.61
N LEU A 328 -0.44 -19.17 -19.42
CA LEU A 328 -0.47 -18.49 -18.12
C LEU A 328 -1.91 -18.37 -17.57
N GLU A 329 -2.85 -17.92 -18.40
CA GLU A 329 -4.27 -17.84 -17.98
C GLU A 329 -4.84 -19.20 -17.56
N LYS A 330 -4.46 -20.28 -18.26
CA LYS A 330 -4.88 -21.64 -17.88
C LYS A 330 -4.30 -22.05 -16.53
N LEU A 331 -3.04 -21.72 -16.27
CA LEU A 331 -2.38 -22.02 -15.00
C LEU A 331 -3.08 -21.30 -13.84
N GLU A 332 -3.35 -20.01 -14.01
CA GLU A 332 -4.04 -19.21 -12.99
C GLU A 332 -5.45 -19.73 -12.70
N LYS A 333 -6.22 -20.11 -13.74
CA LYS A 333 -7.55 -20.71 -13.57
C LYS A 333 -7.48 -22.02 -12.78
N ALA A 334 -6.55 -22.91 -13.15
CA ALA A 334 -6.37 -24.18 -12.46
C ALA A 334 -5.90 -24.01 -11.00
N GLN A 335 -5.06 -23.02 -10.71
CA GLN A 335 -4.62 -22.69 -9.35
C GLN A 335 -5.78 -22.16 -8.50
N LYS A 336 -6.58 -21.23 -9.03
CA LYS A 336 -7.77 -20.70 -8.35
C LYS A 336 -8.77 -21.81 -8.01
N GLU A 337 -9.03 -22.72 -8.94
CA GLU A 337 -9.90 -23.89 -8.69
C GLU A 337 -9.35 -24.79 -7.58
N TYR A 338 -8.04 -25.04 -7.56
CA TYR A 338 -7.38 -25.81 -6.51
C TYR A 338 -7.51 -25.14 -5.13
N GLU A 339 -7.26 -23.84 -5.05
CA GLU A 339 -7.37 -23.07 -3.80
C GLU A 339 -8.80 -23.03 -3.26
N GLN A 340 -9.79 -22.84 -4.13
CA GLN A 340 -11.21 -22.89 -3.76
C GLN A 340 -11.60 -24.26 -3.19
N LEU A 341 -11.13 -25.35 -3.80
CA LEU A 341 -11.39 -26.70 -3.28
C LEU A 341 -10.64 -26.99 -1.98
N ALA A 342 -9.40 -26.51 -1.85
CA ALA A 342 -8.61 -26.69 -0.63
C ALA A 342 -9.26 -25.96 0.57
N THR A 343 -9.68 -24.72 0.37
CA THR A 343 -10.39 -23.93 1.41
C THR A 343 -11.73 -24.57 1.78
N PHE A 344 -12.48 -25.08 0.81
CA PHE A 344 -13.71 -25.83 1.06
C PHE A 344 -13.48 -27.08 1.93
N ILE A 345 -12.46 -27.88 1.61
CA ILE A 345 -12.10 -29.07 2.41
C ILE A 345 -11.69 -28.69 3.82
N GLN A 346 -10.91 -27.63 3.98
CA GLN A 346 -10.51 -27.12 5.30
C GLN A 346 -11.73 -26.74 6.14
N GLN A 347 -12.71 -26.02 5.56
CA GLN A 347 -13.94 -25.68 6.26
C GLN A 347 -14.75 -26.92 6.67
N MET A 348 -14.78 -27.97 5.84
CA MET A 348 -15.42 -29.24 6.20
C MET A 348 -14.71 -29.95 7.36
N ASP A 349 -13.38 -30.00 7.34
CA ASP A 349 -12.57 -30.63 8.38
C ASP A 349 -12.70 -29.87 9.71
N ASP A 350 -12.69 -28.53 9.70
CA ASP A 350 -12.87 -27.70 10.89
C ASP A 350 -14.26 -27.88 11.51
N ARG A 351 -15.31 -27.90 10.70
CA ARG A 351 -16.68 -28.19 11.17
C ARG A 351 -16.78 -29.61 11.73
N SER A 352 -16.11 -30.58 11.11
CA SER A 352 -16.08 -31.98 11.59
C SER A 352 -15.36 -32.11 12.93
N ARG A 353 -14.26 -31.37 13.14
CA ARG A 353 -13.57 -31.28 14.44
C ARG A 353 -14.48 -30.66 15.49
N LYS A 354 -15.21 -29.58 15.15
CA LYS A 354 -16.13 -28.92 16.08
C LYS A 354 -17.28 -29.83 16.49
N ILE A 355 -17.84 -30.62 15.56
CA ILE A 355 -18.85 -31.64 15.90
C ILE A 355 -18.30 -32.65 16.90
N LYS A 356 -17.09 -33.17 16.68
CA LYS A 356 -16.45 -34.11 17.62
C LYS A 356 -16.26 -33.49 19.01
N GLN A 357 -15.86 -32.22 19.08
CA GLN A 357 -15.72 -31.50 20.34
C GLN A 357 -17.07 -31.35 21.06
N ILE A 358 -18.12 -30.93 20.35
CA ILE A 358 -19.47 -30.79 20.93
C ILE A 358 -20.02 -32.15 21.40
N GLU A 359 -19.77 -33.23 20.66
CA GLU A 359 -20.15 -34.59 21.07
C GLU A 359 -19.39 -35.05 22.33
N GLN A 360 -18.11 -34.67 22.47
CA GLN A 360 -17.34 -34.91 23.69
C GLN A 360 -17.88 -34.09 24.87
N ASP A 361 -18.21 -32.82 24.67
CA ASP A 361 -18.79 -31.95 25.69
C ASP A 361 -20.15 -32.49 26.17
N LYS A 362 -21.00 -32.97 25.25
CA LYS A 362 -22.25 -33.66 25.59
C LYS A 362 -22.01 -34.90 26.45
N ARG A 363 -21.03 -35.73 26.12
CA ARG A 363 -20.66 -36.91 26.94
C ARG A 363 -20.15 -36.50 28.31
N ALA A 364 -19.41 -35.41 28.41
CA ALA A 364 -18.92 -34.89 29.69
C ALA A 364 -20.07 -34.44 30.62
N LEU A 365 -21.21 -33.99 30.07
CA LEU A 365 -22.41 -33.62 30.83
C LEU A 365 -23.19 -34.83 31.38
N GLU A 366 -22.99 -36.05 30.88
CA GLU A 366 -23.75 -37.22 31.35
C GLU A 366 -23.50 -37.51 32.84
N LYS A 367 -22.25 -37.38 33.29
CA LYS A 367 -21.86 -37.65 34.68
C LYS A 367 -22.51 -36.68 35.69
N PRO A 368 -22.43 -35.34 35.53
CA PRO A 368 -23.13 -34.42 36.43
C PRO A 368 -24.66 -34.55 36.31
N LYS A 369 -25.19 -34.90 35.13
CA LYS A 369 -26.63 -35.16 34.94
C LYS A 369 -27.10 -36.38 35.72
N GLN A 370 -26.35 -37.49 35.71
CA GLN A 370 -26.65 -38.66 36.54
C GLN A 370 -26.62 -38.34 38.03
N GLN A 371 -25.68 -37.49 38.48
CA GLN A 371 -25.61 -37.04 39.87
C GLN A 371 -26.85 -36.23 40.26
N ALA A 372 -27.18 -35.19 39.48
CA ALA A 372 -28.36 -34.36 39.73
C ALA A 372 -29.67 -35.16 39.67
N PHE A 373 -29.78 -36.12 38.75
CA PHE A 373 -30.94 -37.03 38.67
C PHE A 373 -31.03 -37.98 39.84
N SER A 374 -29.90 -38.50 40.34
CA SER A 374 -29.89 -39.34 41.53
C SER A 374 -30.37 -38.58 42.77
N GLU A 375 -30.01 -37.30 42.89
CA GLU A 375 -30.46 -36.44 43.98
C GLU A 375 -31.94 -36.09 43.88
N LEU A 376 -32.42 -35.78 42.67
CA LEU A 376 -33.85 -35.55 42.41
C LEU A 376 -34.68 -36.81 42.68
N GLY A 377 -34.20 -37.96 42.22
CA GLY A 377 -34.82 -39.26 42.49
C GLY A 377 -34.83 -39.60 43.98
N ALA A 378 -33.79 -39.24 44.74
CA ALA A 378 -33.76 -39.42 46.19
C ALA A 378 -34.83 -38.59 46.90
N ILE A 379 -35.01 -37.32 46.51
CA ILE A 379 -36.07 -36.46 47.03
C ILE A 379 -37.45 -37.05 46.70
N ALA A 380 -37.64 -37.53 45.46
CA ALA A 380 -38.86 -38.19 45.06
C ALA A 380 -39.11 -39.50 45.82
N TYR A 381 -38.08 -40.29 46.10
CA TYR A 381 -38.17 -41.52 46.88
C TYR A 381 -38.54 -41.27 48.35
N GLU A 382 -37.98 -40.23 48.96
CA GLU A 382 -38.34 -39.79 50.31
C GLU A 382 -39.81 -39.36 50.36
N ALA A 383 -40.24 -38.53 49.42
CA ALA A 383 -41.63 -38.07 49.32
C ALA A 383 -42.62 -39.21 49.00
N TYR A 384 -42.20 -40.21 48.23
CA TYR A 384 -42.99 -41.41 47.93
C TYR A 384 -43.18 -42.27 49.18
N GLY A 385 -42.13 -42.41 50.00
CA GLY A 385 -42.18 -43.14 51.27
C GLY A 385 -43.04 -42.47 52.34
N SER A 386 -43.21 -41.14 52.29
CA SER A 386 -44.05 -40.36 53.20
C SER A 386 -45.47 -40.12 52.70
N GLU A 387 -45.87 -40.71 51.56
CA GLU A 387 -47.19 -40.50 50.93
C GLU A 387 -47.53 -39.01 50.65
N SER A 388 -46.51 -38.17 50.51
CA SER A 388 -46.65 -36.71 50.38
C SER A 388 -46.55 -36.23 48.92
N LEU A 389 -46.51 -37.15 47.96
CA LEU A 389 -46.45 -36.84 46.52
C LEU A 389 -47.83 -36.57 45.94
N ALA A 390 -47.90 -35.66 44.97
CA ALA A 390 -49.07 -35.48 44.14
C ALA A 390 -49.32 -36.71 43.24
N ILE A 391 -50.59 -36.98 42.92
CA ILE A 391 -51.04 -38.20 42.21
C ILE A 391 -50.28 -38.42 40.90
N HIS A 392 -50.07 -37.36 40.11
CA HIS A 392 -49.35 -37.44 38.83
C HIS A 392 -47.86 -37.77 38.97
N ILE A 393 -47.21 -37.36 40.06
CA ILE A 393 -45.81 -37.69 40.34
C ILE A 393 -45.69 -39.11 40.86
N GLN A 394 -46.67 -39.54 41.64
CA GLN A 394 -46.75 -40.89 42.19
C GLN A 394 -46.91 -41.92 41.06
N GLU A 395 -47.71 -41.64 40.04
CA GLU A 395 -47.84 -42.49 38.85
C GLU A 395 -46.52 -42.66 38.09
N VAL A 396 -45.72 -41.60 37.96
CA VAL A 396 -44.40 -41.62 37.30
C VAL A 396 -43.35 -42.37 38.13
N CYS A 397 -43.40 -42.24 39.46
CA CYS A 397 -42.40 -42.84 40.37
C CYS A 397 -42.72 -44.30 40.77
N SER A 398 -44.00 -44.67 40.82
CA SER A 398 -44.49 -46.01 41.18
C SER A 398 -43.78 -47.17 40.44
N PRO A 399 -43.60 -47.15 39.10
CA PRO A 399 -42.93 -48.25 38.39
C PRO A 399 -41.47 -48.45 38.81
N TYR A 400 -40.82 -47.43 39.37
CA TYR A 400 -39.42 -47.51 39.82
C TYR A 400 -39.29 -47.86 41.30
N PHE A 401 -40.22 -47.42 42.15
CA PHE A 401 -40.07 -47.50 43.62
C PHE A 401 -40.93 -48.57 44.30
N ALA A 402 -42.09 -48.95 43.74
CA ALA A 402 -43.05 -49.82 44.41
C ALA A 402 -42.48 -51.21 44.75
N GLU A 403 -41.82 -51.86 43.78
CA GLU A 403 -41.23 -53.20 43.97
C GLU A 403 -40.06 -53.16 44.97
N HIS A 404 -39.25 -52.10 44.93
CA HIS A 404 -38.13 -51.93 45.85
C HIS A 404 -38.59 -51.70 47.30
N GLN A 405 -39.62 -50.87 47.50
CA GLN A 405 -40.18 -50.57 48.82
C GLN A 405 -40.84 -51.81 49.45
N GLN A 406 -41.58 -52.60 48.67
CA GLN A 406 -42.16 -53.88 49.12
C GLN A 406 -41.06 -54.86 49.58
N LYS A 407 -40.00 -55.04 48.77
CA LYS A 407 -38.87 -55.91 49.14
C LYS A 407 -38.14 -55.43 50.40
N MET A 408 -38.01 -54.11 50.59
CA MET A 408 -37.41 -53.52 51.79
C MET A 408 -38.25 -53.77 53.05
N GLN A 409 -39.57 -53.58 52.98
CA GLN A 409 -40.49 -53.86 54.09
C GLN A 409 -40.47 -55.34 54.51
N ILE A 410 -40.41 -56.26 53.54
CA ILE A 410 -40.29 -57.71 53.80
C ILE A 410 -38.98 -58.05 54.53
N ILE A 411 -37.87 -57.42 54.15
CA ILE A 411 -36.58 -57.66 54.82
C ILE A 411 -36.58 -57.05 56.22
N GLU A 412 -37.13 -55.85 56.42
CA GLU A 412 -37.18 -55.19 57.72
C GLU A 412 -38.07 -55.91 58.74
N THR A 413 -39.25 -56.37 58.32
CA THR A 413 -40.12 -57.23 59.13
C THR A 413 -39.41 -58.53 59.51
N ARG A 414 -38.76 -59.21 58.56
CA ARG A 414 -37.94 -60.41 58.83
C ARG A 414 -36.76 -60.15 59.75
N LEU A 415 -36.17 -58.96 59.71
CA LEU A 415 -35.04 -58.57 60.57
C LEU A 415 -35.52 -58.31 62.00
N SER A 416 -36.70 -57.69 62.17
CA SER A 416 -37.34 -57.49 63.48
C SER A 416 -37.77 -58.80 64.16
N GLN A 417 -38.09 -59.84 63.38
CA GLN A 417 -38.54 -61.15 63.85
C GLN A 417 -37.41 -62.18 63.98
N ALA A 418 -36.20 -61.91 63.47
CA ALA A 418 -35.11 -62.88 63.43
C ALA A 418 -34.40 -63.04 64.77
N LYS A 419 -34.50 -64.25 65.35
CA LYS A 419 -33.66 -64.70 66.48
C LYS A 419 -32.45 -65.48 65.94
N GLY A 420 -31.23 -65.04 66.27
CA GLY A 420 -29.96 -65.69 65.91
C GLY A 420 -29.00 -64.84 65.07
N SER A 421 -27.69 -64.87 65.39
CA SER A 421 -26.67 -63.97 64.82
C SER A 421 -26.41 -64.17 63.32
N LEU A 422 -26.43 -65.42 62.84
CA LEU A 422 -26.21 -65.78 61.44
C LEU A 422 -27.35 -65.31 60.52
N ARG A 423 -28.60 -65.54 60.95
CA ARG A 423 -29.80 -65.10 60.20
C ARG A 423 -29.90 -63.58 60.13
N GLN A 424 -29.56 -62.88 61.22
CA GLN A 424 -29.46 -61.42 61.22
C GLN A 424 -28.34 -60.91 60.29
N ARG A 425 -27.18 -61.58 60.26
CA ARG A 425 -26.08 -61.20 59.36
C ARG A 425 -26.44 -61.36 57.89
N LEU A 426 -27.11 -62.45 57.51
CA LEU A 426 -27.61 -62.67 56.15
C LEU A 426 -28.66 -61.63 55.73
N LEU A 427 -29.62 -61.33 56.61
CA LEU A 427 -30.63 -60.29 56.33
C LEU A 427 -30.02 -58.88 56.23
N ARG A 428 -28.97 -58.57 57.02
CA ARG A 428 -28.21 -57.32 56.89
C ARG A 428 -27.45 -57.23 55.57
N LEU A 429 -26.86 -58.33 55.09
CA LEU A 429 -26.21 -58.40 53.78
C LEU A 429 -27.22 -58.25 52.63
N SER A 430 -28.38 -58.90 52.74
CA SER A 430 -29.47 -58.75 51.77
C SER A 430 -30.02 -57.31 51.75
N LYS A 431 -30.21 -56.68 52.92
CA LYS A 431 -30.57 -55.25 53.03
C LYS A 431 -29.51 -54.33 52.40
N ALA A 432 -28.23 -54.62 52.59
CA ALA A 432 -27.15 -53.88 51.97
C ALA A 432 -27.11 -54.06 50.44
N SER A 433 -27.46 -55.24 49.93
CA SER A 433 -27.60 -55.53 48.50
C SER A 433 -28.75 -54.76 47.86
N LEU A 434 -29.95 -54.80 48.48
CA LEU A 434 -31.11 -54.00 48.04
C LEU A 434 -30.76 -52.51 47.96
N ARG A 435 -30.09 -51.97 49.00
CA ARG A 435 -29.66 -50.55 49.02
C ARG A 435 -28.72 -50.17 47.87
N ARG A 436 -27.90 -51.10 47.36
CA ARG A 436 -27.04 -50.85 46.20
C ARG A 436 -27.83 -50.80 44.89
N GLN A 437 -28.93 -51.54 44.82
CA GLN A 437 -29.83 -51.55 43.65
C GLN A 437 -30.72 -50.31 43.57
N LEU A 438 -30.78 -49.49 44.63
CA LEU A 438 -31.57 -48.26 44.66
C LEU A 438 -30.98 -47.16 43.76
N LEU A 439 -29.66 -46.99 43.72
CA LEU A 439 -29.03 -45.86 42.99
C LEU A 439 -29.42 -45.78 41.50
N PRO A 440 -29.42 -46.88 40.72
CA PRO A 440 -29.89 -46.85 39.33
C PRO A 440 -31.38 -46.48 39.21
N LEU A 441 -32.22 -46.93 40.14
CA LEU A 441 -33.65 -46.62 40.17
C LEU A 441 -33.90 -45.13 40.46
N LEU A 442 -33.10 -44.53 41.34
CA LEU A 442 -33.15 -43.08 41.62
C LEU A 442 -32.78 -42.27 40.38
N ILE A 443 -31.73 -42.66 39.66
CA ILE A 443 -31.32 -41.98 38.41
C ILE A 443 -32.43 -42.07 37.35
N GLN A 444 -33.04 -43.26 37.19
CA GLN A 444 -34.12 -43.47 36.21
C GLN A 444 -35.37 -42.67 36.56
N ALA A 445 -35.80 -42.69 37.82
CA ALA A 445 -36.93 -41.91 38.29
C ALA A 445 -36.67 -40.40 38.18
N GLY A 446 -35.49 -39.92 38.58
CA GLY A 446 -35.10 -38.52 38.43
C GLY A 446 -35.04 -38.06 36.97
N SER A 447 -34.56 -38.92 36.06
CA SER A 447 -34.59 -38.66 34.62
C SER A 447 -36.03 -38.58 34.08
N ALA A 448 -36.91 -39.48 34.51
CA ALA A 448 -38.31 -39.48 34.08
C ALA A 448 -39.04 -38.21 34.56
N LEU A 449 -38.81 -37.80 35.81
CA LEU A 449 -39.37 -36.57 36.38
C LEU A 449 -38.94 -35.32 35.60
N MET A 450 -37.66 -35.23 35.24
CA MET A 450 -37.12 -34.12 34.45
C MET A 450 -37.63 -34.12 33.00
N SER A 451 -37.92 -35.29 32.42
CA SER A 451 -38.46 -35.37 31.05
C SER A 451 -39.91 -34.88 30.94
N ILE A 452 -40.67 -34.99 32.02
CA ILE A 452 -42.09 -34.59 32.10
C ILE A 452 -42.21 -33.13 32.59
N GLY A 453 -41.17 -32.56 33.19
CA GLY A 453 -41.16 -31.18 33.70
C GLY A 453 -41.71 -31.04 35.13
N CYS A 454 -41.84 -32.15 35.85
CA CYS A 454 -42.43 -32.20 37.19
C CYS A 454 -41.44 -31.81 38.31
N GLU A 455 -40.25 -31.28 37.98
CA GLU A 455 -39.27 -30.88 38.98
C GLU A 455 -39.81 -29.80 39.95
N HIS A 456 -40.73 -28.95 39.50
CA HIS A 456 -41.30 -27.84 40.28
C HIS A 456 -42.27 -28.28 41.38
N ASP A 457 -42.86 -29.46 41.24
CA ASP A 457 -43.86 -29.99 42.18
C ASP A 457 -43.23 -30.81 43.32
N LEU A 458 -41.92 -31.00 43.29
CA LEU A 458 -41.12 -31.58 44.37
C LEU A 458 -40.64 -30.47 45.32
N ALA A 459 -40.33 -30.83 46.57
CA ALA A 459 -39.84 -29.90 47.59
C ALA A 459 -38.41 -29.38 47.36
N LEU A 460 -38.11 -28.92 46.13
CA LEU A 460 -36.82 -28.38 45.70
C LEU A 460 -36.50 -27.02 46.34
N GLU A 461 -37.47 -26.35 46.97
CA GLU A 461 -37.25 -25.12 47.74
C GLU A 461 -36.23 -25.31 48.87
N GLN A 462 -36.09 -26.54 49.37
CA GLN A 462 -35.12 -26.89 50.42
C GLN A 462 -33.68 -27.05 49.89
N LYS A 463 -33.47 -27.11 48.56
CA LYS A 463 -32.16 -27.28 47.91
C LYS A 463 -32.02 -26.39 46.66
N PRO A 464 -31.82 -25.07 46.81
CA PRO A 464 -31.70 -24.14 45.68
C PRO A 464 -30.50 -24.44 44.76
N SER A 465 -29.43 -25.04 45.29
CA SER A 465 -28.26 -25.44 44.51
C SER A 465 -28.57 -26.52 43.47
N LEU A 466 -29.43 -27.50 43.80
CA LEU A 466 -29.84 -28.57 42.89
C LEU A 466 -30.73 -28.01 41.76
N LYS A 467 -31.65 -27.10 42.09
CA LYS A 467 -32.51 -26.41 41.11
C LYS A 467 -31.67 -25.62 40.10
N ALA A 468 -30.67 -24.87 40.58
CA ALA A 468 -29.75 -24.13 39.72
C ALA A 468 -28.91 -25.07 38.82
N GLN A 469 -28.41 -26.19 39.38
CA GLN A 469 -27.67 -27.19 38.61
C GLN A 469 -28.51 -27.86 37.54
N LEU A 470 -29.76 -28.23 37.84
CA LEU A 470 -30.68 -28.85 36.87
C LEU A 470 -31.04 -27.89 35.72
N LEU A 471 -31.29 -26.61 36.04
CA LEU A 471 -31.52 -25.58 35.02
C LEU A 471 -30.29 -25.37 34.13
N TYR A 472 -29.11 -25.20 34.73
CA TYR A 472 -27.85 -25.06 33.99
C TYR A 472 -27.59 -26.25 33.06
N LEU A 473 -27.77 -27.48 33.54
CA LEU A 473 -27.55 -28.69 32.73
C LEU A 473 -28.54 -28.77 31.57
N LYS A 474 -29.82 -28.40 31.79
CA LYS A 474 -30.86 -28.38 30.76
C LYS A 474 -30.59 -27.33 29.69
N GLU A 475 -30.22 -26.12 30.10
CA GLU A 475 -29.85 -25.03 29.18
C GLU A 475 -28.61 -25.39 28.38
N ARG A 476 -27.55 -25.88 29.04
CA ARG A 476 -26.30 -26.25 28.37
C ARG A 476 -26.46 -27.40 27.38
N GLU A 477 -27.28 -28.40 27.71
CA GLU A 477 -27.59 -29.50 26.78
C GLU A 477 -28.39 -29.02 25.57
N ALA A 478 -29.33 -28.08 25.76
CA ALA A 478 -30.09 -27.48 24.67
C ALA A 478 -29.20 -26.64 23.75
N GLU A 479 -28.29 -25.83 24.31
CA GLU A 479 -27.28 -25.07 23.56
C GLU A 479 -26.42 -25.98 22.69
N LEU A 480 -25.77 -26.99 23.29
CA LEU A 480 -24.91 -27.92 22.57
C LEU A 480 -25.69 -28.71 21.51
N SER A 481 -26.96 -29.01 21.74
CA SER A 481 -27.83 -29.66 20.75
C SER A 481 -28.08 -28.76 19.53
N LYS A 482 -28.42 -27.49 19.76
CA LYS A 482 -28.63 -26.49 18.70
C LYS A 482 -27.34 -26.25 17.90
N GLU A 483 -26.20 -26.10 18.57
CA GLU A 483 -24.90 -25.94 17.91
C GLU A 483 -24.57 -27.15 17.03
N LEU A 484 -24.78 -28.36 17.56
CA LEU A 484 -24.55 -29.60 16.83
C LEU A 484 -25.43 -29.71 15.59
N GLU A 485 -26.72 -29.36 15.69
CA GLU A 485 -27.63 -29.34 14.54
C GLU A 485 -27.19 -28.33 13.48
N LEU A 486 -26.76 -27.14 13.90
CA LEU A 486 -26.25 -26.11 13.00
C LEU A 486 -25.03 -26.62 12.22
N HIS A 487 -24.06 -27.23 12.91
CA HIS A 487 -22.87 -27.77 12.25
C HIS A 487 -23.19 -28.98 11.35
N LYS A 488 -24.07 -29.89 11.78
CA LYS A 488 -24.50 -31.03 10.95
C LYS A 488 -25.29 -30.58 9.71
N SER A 489 -26.19 -29.63 9.85
CA SER A 489 -26.92 -29.02 8.74
C SER A 489 -25.98 -28.33 7.76
N ALA A 490 -24.99 -27.59 8.26
CA ALA A 490 -24.00 -26.94 7.39
C ALA A 490 -23.13 -27.94 6.63
N ILE A 491 -22.68 -29.04 7.27
CA ILE A 491 -21.97 -30.11 6.56
C ILE A 491 -22.87 -30.77 5.52
N ALA A 492 -24.13 -31.04 5.84
CA ALA A 492 -25.08 -31.62 4.89
C ALA A 492 -25.33 -30.71 3.68
N LYS A 493 -25.41 -29.39 3.89
CA LYS A 493 -25.49 -28.41 2.80
C LYS A 493 -24.24 -28.44 1.93
N LEU A 494 -23.06 -28.42 2.53
CA LEU A 494 -21.78 -28.49 1.81
C LEU A 494 -21.66 -29.81 1.03
N GLN A 495 -22.08 -30.94 1.60
CA GLN A 495 -22.07 -32.24 0.94
C GLN A 495 -23.12 -32.34 -0.19
N SER A 496 -24.29 -31.73 -0.02
CA SER A 496 -25.34 -31.74 -1.06
C SER A 496 -24.97 -30.94 -2.32
N GLN A 497 -24.00 -30.04 -2.21
CA GLN A 497 -23.49 -29.26 -3.34
C GLN A 497 -22.54 -30.07 -4.24
N GLU A 498 -22.02 -31.22 -3.79
CA GLU A 498 -21.07 -32.01 -4.57
C GLU A 498 -21.48 -33.48 -4.74
N VAL A 499 -21.41 -33.97 -5.98
CA VAL A 499 -21.77 -35.35 -6.38
C VAL A 499 -20.59 -36.32 -6.19
N GLN A 500 -19.36 -35.83 -5.99
CA GLN A 500 -18.14 -36.63 -5.85
C GLN A 500 -17.35 -36.25 -4.59
N SER A 501 -16.47 -37.14 -4.12
CA SER A 501 -15.63 -36.91 -2.93
C SER A 501 -14.70 -35.70 -3.14
N PRO A 502 -14.80 -34.64 -2.31
CA PRO A 502 -14.00 -33.41 -2.47
C PRO A 502 -12.49 -33.68 -2.51
N LYS A 503 -12.02 -34.66 -1.72
CA LYS A 503 -10.59 -35.03 -1.66
C LYS A 503 -10.09 -35.66 -2.97
N ALA A 504 -10.91 -36.47 -3.63
CA ALA A 504 -10.56 -37.05 -4.93
C ALA A 504 -10.49 -35.98 -6.02
N ARG A 505 -11.39 -34.99 -5.97
CA ARG A 505 -11.38 -33.84 -6.88
C ARG A 505 -10.16 -32.94 -6.66
N LEU A 506 -9.76 -32.71 -5.40
CA LEU A 506 -8.54 -31.97 -5.08
C LEU A 506 -7.30 -32.65 -5.67
N GLU A 507 -7.23 -33.98 -5.60
CA GLU A 507 -6.14 -34.76 -6.19
C GLU A 507 -6.11 -34.67 -7.72
N GLN A 508 -7.28 -34.74 -8.37
CA GLN A 508 -7.41 -34.51 -9.81
C GLN A 508 -6.99 -33.09 -10.20
N CYS A 509 -7.42 -32.07 -9.45
CA CYS A 509 -7.03 -30.67 -9.69
C CYS A 509 -5.52 -30.49 -9.52
N ASN A 510 -4.91 -31.13 -8.52
CA ASN A 510 -3.45 -31.09 -8.32
C ASN A 510 -2.69 -31.71 -9.53
N ILE A 511 -3.18 -32.83 -10.05
CA ILE A 511 -2.61 -33.46 -11.26
C ILE A 511 -2.74 -32.49 -12.45
N GLN A 512 -3.90 -31.86 -12.63
CA GLN A 512 -4.15 -30.89 -13.68
C GLN A 512 -3.25 -29.65 -13.57
N VAL A 513 -3.11 -29.06 -12.37
CA VAL A 513 -2.20 -27.94 -12.10
C VAL A 513 -0.76 -28.33 -12.47
N LYS A 514 -0.30 -29.53 -12.11
CA LYS A 514 1.04 -30.00 -12.48
C LYS A 514 1.21 -30.16 -13.99
N GLN A 515 0.19 -30.63 -14.71
CA GLN A 515 0.23 -30.77 -16.16
C GLN A 515 0.27 -29.41 -16.86
N VAL A 516 -0.62 -28.48 -16.48
CA VAL A 516 -0.68 -27.12 -17.03
C VAL A 516 0.58 -26.33 -16.70
N LYS A 517 1.16 -26.52 -15.52
CA LYS A 517 2.44 -25.89 -15.16
C LYS A 517 3.57 -26.32 -16.12
N ARG A 518 3.62 -27.59 -16.50
CA ARG A 518 4.63 -28.09 -17.46
C ARG A 518 4.43 -27.50 -18.86
N THR A 519 3.19 -27.28 -19.31
CA THR A 519 2.94 -26.67 -20.63
C THR A 519 3.28 -25.18 -20.60
N TYR A 520 2.94 -24.48 -19.51
CA TYR A 520 3.35 -23.11 -19.25
C TYR A 520 4.89 -22.95 -19.23
N GLU A 521 5.62 -23.79 -18.50
CA GLU A 521 7.09 -23.71 -18.41
C GLU A 521 7.75 -23.88 -19.79
N ARG A 522 7.19 -24.75 -20.65
CA ARG A 522 7.65 -24.90 -22.04
C ARG A 522 7.37 -23.67 -22.88
N ALA A 523 6.16 -23.10 -22.79
CA ALA A 523 5.79 -21.89 -23.52
C ALA A 523 6.63 -20.68 -23.06
N ALA A 524 6.89 -20.55 -21.76
CA ALA A 524 7.76 -19.53 -21.19
C ALA A 524 9.21 -19.66 -21.67
N SER A 525 9.73 -20.89 -21.74
CA SER A 525 11.08 -21.15 -22.25
C SER A 525 11.18 -20.80 -23.74
N ALA A 526 10.19 -21.18 -24.54
CA ALA A 526 10.14 -20.86 -25.97
C ALA A 526 10.04 -19.34 -26.21
N TYR A 527 9.20 -18.64 -25.45
CA TYR A 527 9.12 -17.17 -25.51
C TYR A 527 10.42 -16.50 -25.09
N GLY A 528 11.06 -16.96 -24.00
CA GLY A 528 12.36 -16.45 -23.56
C GLY A 528 13.46 -16.67 -24.59
N GLN A 529 13.45 -17.81 -25.30
CA GLN A 529 14.39 -18.09 -26.38
C GLN A 529 14.16 -17.19 -27.59
N ALA A 530 12.91 -17.03 -28.04
CA ALA A 530 12.58 -16.14 -29.15
C ALA A 530 12.94 -14.68 -28.84
N LEU A 531 12.70 -14.25 -27.59
CA LEU A 531 13.08 -12.92 -27.13
C LEU A 531 14.61 -12.75 -27.14
N TYR A 532 15.36 -13.76 -26.70
CA TYR A 532 16.82 -13.76 -26.74
C TYR A 532 17.38 -13.66 -28.17
N GLU A 533 16.79 -14.40 -29.10
CA GLU A 533 17.21 -14.43 -30.51
C GLU A 533 16.83 -13.13 -31.26
N SER A 534 15.80 -12.41 -30.80
CA SER A 534 15.34 -11.13 -31.37
C SER A 534 16.06 -9.88 -30.86
N LEU A 535 16.99 -10.01 -29.90
CA LEU A 535 17.70 -8.87 -29.33
C LEU A 535 18.82 -8.38 -30.28
N PRO A 536 18.96 -7.06 -30.47
CA PRO A 536 20.06 -6.46 -31.22
C PRO A 536 21.44 -6.83 -30.63
N ASP A 537 22.47 -6.98 -31.46
CA ASP A 537 23.85 -7.38 -31.07
C ASP A 537 24.50 -6.43 -30.05
N ASP A 538 24.05 -5.16 -30.02
CA ASP A 538 24.43 -4.10 -29.09
C ASP A 538 23.78 -4.26 -27.69
N VAL A 539 22.68 -5.01 -27.56
CA VAL A 539 22.06 -5.36 -26.28
C VAL A 539 22.64 -6.68 -25.77
N ASN A 540 23.82 -6.58 -25.17
CA ASN A 540 24.58 -7.73 -24.71
C ASN A 540 23.79 -8.53 -23.65
N ALA A 541 23.59 -9.84 -23.87
CA ALA A 541 22.90 -10.79 -22.98
C ALA A 541 23.35 -10.71 -21.51
N ASN A 542 24.61 -10.32 -21.28
CA ASN A 542 25.19 -10.13 -19.95
C ASN A 542 24.57 -8.94 -19.18
N LEU A 543 24.13 -7.88 -19.85
CA LEU A 543 23.50 -6.71 -19.22
C LEU A 543 22.06 -7.01 -18.79
N ILE A 544 21.28 -7.67 -19.66
CA ILE A 544 19.90 -8.10 -19.33
C ILE A 544 19.92 -9.15 -18.24
N GLY A 545 20.81 -10.16 -18.34
CA GLY A 545 20.96 -11.20 -17.32
C GLY A 545 21.31 -10.62 -15.95
N LYS A 546 22.23 -9.65 -15.90
CA LYS A 546 22.63 -9.00 -14.64
C LYS A 546 21.50 -8.13 -14.05
N LYS A 547 20.79 -7.35 -14.86
CA LYS A 547 19.65 -6.53 -14.39
C LYS A 547 18.48 -7.40 -13.93
N ALA A 548 18.18 -8.50 -14.65
CA ALA A 548 17.17 -9.48 -14.26
C ALA A 548 17.55 -10.24 -12.98
N LEU A 549 18.82 -10.61 -12.81
CA LEU A 549 19.33 -11.22 -11.58
C LEU A 549 19.25 -10.25 -10.39
N MET A 550 19.63 -8.98 -10.57
CA MET A 550 19.49 -7.95 -9.54
C MET A 550 18.02 -7.74 -9.13
N LEU A 551 17.09 -7.71 -10.08
CA LEU A 551 15.66 -7.64 -9.81
C LEU A 551 15.14 -8.90 -9.10
N MET A 552 15.59 -10.10 -9.50
CA MET A 552 15.25 -11.33 -8.78
C MET A 552 15.77 -11.36 -7.35
N ASP A 553 16.99 -10.87 -7.12
CA ASP A 553 17.59 -10.76 -5.79
C ASP A 553 16.80 -9.76 -4.94
N GLN A 554 16.39 -8.63 -5.51
CA GLN A 554 15.54 -7.64 -4.84
C GLN A 554 14.16 -8.20 -4.50
N ILE A 555 13.51 -8.92 -5.42
CA ILE A 555 12.23 -9.62 -5.15
C ILE A 555 12.41 -10.66 -4.04
N THR A 556 13.52 -11.38 -4.04
CA THR A 556 13.83 -12.38 -3.01
C THR A 556 14.06 -11.73 -1.64
N LEU A 557 14.74 -10.58 -1.61
CA LEU A 557 14.92 -9.76 -0.40
C LEU A 557 13.57 -9.28 0.14
N HIS A 558 12.70 -8.76 -0.73
CA HIS A 558 11.37 -8.31 -0.34
C HIS A 558 10.51 -9.47 0.19
N LYS A 559 10.54 -10.66 -0.45
CA LYS A 559 9.85 -11.85 0.06
C LYS A 559 10.34 -12.26 1.44
N LYS A 560 11.66 -12.23 1.69
CA LYS A 560 12.22 -12.50 3.03
C LYS A 560 11.77 -11.46 4.05
N ARG A 561 11.72 -10.18 3.67
CA ARG A 561 11.28 -9.10 4.56
C ARG A 561 9.79 -9.23 4.90
N VAL A 562 8.95 -9.61 3.94
CA VAL A 562 7.53 -9.91 4.19
C VAL A 562 7.39 -11.05 5.20
N LEU A 563 8.10 -12.17 5.01
CA LEU A 563 8.07 -13.30 5.95
C LEU A 563 8.53 -12.91 7.37
N ALA A 564 9.55 -12.05 7.49
CA ALA A 564 10.02 -11.54 8.77
C ALA A 564 8.95 -10.67 9.46
N ILE A 565 8.31 -9.77 8.71
CA ILE A 565 7.22 -8.92 9.21
C ILE A 565 6.02 -9.77 9.64
N GLU A 566 5.65 -10.79 8.86
CA GLU A 566 4.57 -11.72 9.23
C GLU A 566 4.88 -12.46 10.55
N ALA A 567 6.12 -12.89 10.75
CA ALA A 567 6.55 -13.49 12.02
C ALA A 567 6.48 -12.49 13.18
N GLU A 568 6.92 -11.24 12.99
CA GLU A 568 6.82 -10.18 14.00
C GLU A 568 5.36 -9.88 14.37
N ILE A 569 4.46 -9.76 13.38
CA ILE A 569 3.02 -9.59 13.60
C ILE A 569 2.48 -10.73 14.47
N GLN A 570 2.85 -11.97 14.18
CA GLN A 570 2.41 -13.12 14.96
C GLN A 570 2.91 -13.06 16.42
N THR A 571 4.15 -12.63 16.64
CA THR A 571 4.69 -12.45 17.99
C THR A 571 3.98 -11.35 18.77
N LEU A 572 3.69 -10.20 18.12
CA LEU A 572 2.95 -9.10 18.73
C LEU A 572 1.51 -9.50 19.07
N GLN A 573 0.82 -10.23 18.18
CA GLN A 573 -0.51 -10.76 18.46
C GLN A 573 -0.52 -11.68 19.69
N ASN A 574 0.50 -12.52 19.85
CA ASN A 574 0.64 -13.37 21.03
C ASN A 574 0.90 -12.54 22.30
N HIS A 575 1.69 -11.47 22.20
CA HIS A 575 1.97 -10.57 23.31
C HIS A 575 0.71 -9.82 23.76
N ILE A 576 -0.08 -9.28 22.82
CA ILE A 576 -1.35 -8.62 23.11
C ILE A 576 -2.31 -9.58 23.83
N LYS A 577 -2.46 -10.82 23.34
CA LYS A 577 -3.28 -11.83 24.02
C LYS A 577 -2.81 -12.14 25.44
N ALA A 578 -1.49 -12.18 25.67
CA ALA A 578 -0.94 -12.39 27.01
C ALA A 578 -1.28 -11.21 27.94
N GLN A 579 -1.16 -9.97 27.47
CA GLN A 579 -1.52 -8.77 28.23
C GLN A 579 -3.02 -8.71 28.55
N GLU A 580 -3.88 -9.07 27.60
CA GLU A 580 -5.34 -9.15 27.83
C GLU A 580 -5.68 -10.18 28.91
N LEU A 581 -5.02 -11.34 28.89
CA LEU A 581 -5.19 -12.37 29.91
C LEU A 581 -4.70 -11.91 31.29
N GLU A 582 -3.55 -11.21 31.36
CA GLU A 582 -3.06 -10.63 32.62
C GLU A 582 -4.04 -9.60 33.19
N ALA A 583 -4.53 -8.68 32.35
CA ALA A 583 -5.53 -7.69 32.75
C ALA A 583 -6.82 -8.37 33.28
N GLN A 584 -7.25 -9.46 32.64
CA GLN A 584 -8.40 -10.23 33.10
C GLN A 584 -8.14 -10.92 34.45
N VAL A 585 -6.94 -11.48 34.66
CA VAL A 585 -6.53 -12.08 35.94
C VAL A 585 -6.51 -11.03 37.05
N ASP A 586 -6.01 -9.82 36.80
CA ASP A 586 -6.00 -8.75 37.79
C ASP A 586 -7.40 -8.28 38.16
N LEU A 587 -8.30 -8.20 37.18
CA LEU A 587 -9.70 -7.85 37.43
C LEU A 587 -10.39 -8.92 38.29
N GLU A 588 -10.14 -10.20 38.04
CA GLU A 588 -10.62 -11.30 38.89
C GLU A 588 -9.99 -11.27 40.29
N ARG A 589 -8.71 -10.91 40.43
CA ARG A 589 -8.06 -10.71 41.74
C ARG A 589 -8.73 -9.61 42.55
N GLN A 590 -9.09 -8.49 41.92
CA GLN A 590 -9.84 -7.42 42.57
C GLN A 590 -11.23 -7.89 43.03
N LYS A 591 -11.95 -8.65 42.20
CA LYS A 591 -13.24 -9.26 42.60
C LYS A 591 -13.09 -10.19 43.80
N ILE A 592 -12.06 -11.06 43.79
CA ILE A 592 -11.78 -11.96 44.92
C ILE A 592 -11.50 -11.16 46.21
N ALA A 593 -10.72 -10.08 46.12
CA ALA A 593 -10.42 -9.22 47.27
C ALA A 593 -11.69 -8.56 47.83
N HIS A 594 -12.56 -8.05 46.95
CA HIS A 594 -13.85 -7.48 47.35
C HIS A 594 -14.76 -8.52 48.01
N LEU A 595 -14.87 -9.73 47.42
CA LEU A 595 -15.65 -10.83 48.01
C LEU A 595 -15.12 -11.24 49.39
N LYS A 596 -13.79 -11.26 49.59
CA LYS A 596 -13.20 -11.50 50.92
C LYS A 596 -13.60 -10.45 51.94
N GLN A 597 -13.56 -9.15 51.57
CA GLN A 597 -14.02 -8.08 52.46
C GLN A 597 -15.50 -8.22 52.82
N GLN A 598 -16.36 -8.62 51.87
CA GLN A 598 -17.76 -8.88 52.14
C GLN A 598 -17.95 -10.07 53.09
N ILE A 599 -17.22 -11.17 52.89
CA ILE A 599 -17.23 -12.33 53.79
C ILE A 599 -16.83 -11.91 55.21
N ASP A 600 -15.77 -11.12 55.37
CA ASP A 600 -15.32 -10.64 56.67
C ASP A 600 -16.34 -9.71 57.35
N SER A 601 -17.08 -8.93 56.57
CA SER A 601 -18.19 -8.11 57.06
C SER A 601 -19.34 -9.00 57.57
N TYR A 602 -19.77 -9.98 56.77
CA TYR A 602 -20.82 -10.92 57.16
C TYR A 602 -20.41 -11.75 58.38
N ASN A 603 -19.17 -12.20 58.47
CA ASN A 603 -18.67 -12.92 59.64
C ASN A 603 -18.74 -12.08 60.91
N ARG A 604 -18.43 -10.77 60.82
CA ARG A 604 -18.59 -9.83 61.95
C ARG A 604 -20.06 -9.66 62.35
N GLN A 605 -20.97 -9.57 61.37
CA GLN A 605 -22.41 -9.49 61.65
C GLN A 605 -22.93 -10.77 62.31
N ILE A 606 -22.51 -11.94 61.83
CA ILE A 606 -22.84 -13.24 62.43
C ILE A 606 -22.36 -13.28 63.88
N ALA A 607 -21.10 -12.90 64.15
CA ALA A 607 -20.57 -12.87 65.51
C ALA A 607 -21.38 -11.95 66.43
N HIS A 608 -21.78 -10.77 65.95
CA HIS A 608 -22.64 -9.85 66.70
C HIS A 608 -24.02 -10.44 66.99
N VAL A 609 -24.66 -11.07 66.00
CA VAL A 609 -25.95 -11.74 66.18
C VAL A 609 -25.83 -12.91 67.16
N SER A 610 -24.80 -13.74 67.05
CA SER A 610 -24.54 -14.84 67.99
C SER A 610 -24.36 -14.35 69.42
N ALA A 611 -23.62 -13.26 69.64
CA ALA A 611 -23.48 -12.64 70.96
C ALA A 611 -24.82 -12.12 71.49
N SER A 612 -25.63 -11.48 70.64
CA SER A 612 -26.98 -11.03 71.01
C SER A 612 -27.90 -12.19 71.39
N ILE A 613 -27.85 -13.30 70.66
CA ILE A 613 -28.60 -14.53 70.98
C ILE A 613 -28.17 -15.07 72.35
N GLN A 614 -26.87 -15.17 72.61
CA GLN A 614 -26.36 -15.64 73.92
C GLN A 614 -26.82 -14.74 75.07
N ASN A 615 -26.80 -13.41 74.90
CA ASN A 615 -27.29 -12.49 75.91
C ASN A 615 -28.79 -12.66 76.17
N LYS A 616 -29.59 -12.82 75.10
CA LYS A 616 -31.03 -13.09 75.23
C LYS A 616 -31.30 -14.46 75.88
N GLN A 617 -30.51 -15.48 75.58
CA GLN A 617 -30.61 -16.78 76.23
C GLN A 617 -30.34 -16.68 77.73
N LYS A 618 -29.28 -15.96 78.15
CA LYS A 618 -29.03 -15.66 79.57
C LYS A 618 -30.19 -14.94 80.24
N GLN A 619 -30.73 -13.89 79.62
CA GLN A 619 -31.90 -13.19 80.16
C GLN A 619 -33.12 -14.12 80.31
N ILE A 620 -33.35 -15.02 79.36
CA ILE A 620 -34.44 -16.01 79.45
C ILE A 620 -34.19 -16.98 80.61
N GLU A 621 -32.95 -17.42 80.82
CA GLU A 621 -32.57 -18.27 81.97
C GLU A 621 -32.78 -17.56 83.30
N GLU A 622 -32.36 -16.30 83.42
CA GLU A 622 -32.59 -15.46 84.60
C GLU A 622 -34.09 -15.27 84.89
N LEU A 623 -34.89 -14.92 83.89
CA LEU A 623 -36.34 -14.78 84.03
C LEU A 623 -37.05 -16.10 84.35
N ARG A 624 -36.54 -17.24 83.87
CA ARG A 624 -37.04 -18.57 84.23
C ARG A 624 -36.69 -18.93 85.68
N ALA A 625 -35.51 -18.54 86.16
CA ALA A 625 -35.11 -18.72 87.55
C ALA A 625 -36.01 -17.90 88.50
N ASP A 626 -36.30 -16.63 88.16
CA ASP A 626 -37.22 -15.77 88.91
C ASP A 626 -38.66 -16.31 88.93
N ARG A 627 -39.15 -16.85 87.80
CA ARG A 627 -40.46 -17.52 87.77
C ARG A 627 -40.49 -18.82 88.57
N GLY A 628 -39.40 -19.56 88.63
CA GLY A 628 -39.27 -20.76 89.48
C GLY A 628 -39.27 -20.43 90.97
N ALA A 629 -38.72 -19.28 91.36
CA ALA A 629 -38.75 -18.79 92.74
C ALA A 629 -40.15 -18.32 93.16
N SER A 630 -40.95 -17.76 92.24
CA SER A 630 -42.31 -17.28 92.52
C SER A 630 -43.39 -18.37 92.55
N ILE A 631 -43.08 -19.62 92.20
CA ILE A 631 -44.03 -20.77 92.24
C ILE A 631 -43.80 -21.65 93.49
N ASN A 632 -42.68 -21.46 94.21
CA ASN A 632 -42.33 -22.20 95.43
C ASN A 632 -42.44 -21.36 96.72
N GLY A 633 -43.09 -20.19 96.65
CA GLY A 633 -43.55 -19.42 97.82
C GLY A 633 -45.06 -19.35 97.81
#